data_AF-A0A895Y5R6-F1
#
_entry.id   AF-A0A895Y5R6-F1
#
_cell.length_a   1.000
_cell.length_b   1.000
_cell.length_c   1.000
_cell.angle_alpha   90.00
_cell.angle_beta   90.00
_cell.angle_gamma   90.00
#
_symmetry.space_group_name_H-M   'P 1'
#
loop_
_entity.id
_entity.type
_entity.pdbx_description
1 polymer ?
#
loop_
_entity_poly.entity_id
_entity_poly.type
_entity_poly.pdbx_seq_one_letter_code
_entity_poly.pdbx_strand_id
1 'polypeptide(L)'
;MILKPAPGTTRQFPLVWPPWQPPGADGLAAIVAPTASIAWADGLLAREDERLVVWAPTGAEPESQALARLRYPGVRAMTLVPARSDPRWVRLALEYAVHLAAGRESDALSSACLTSWSPPVTPSGVVRIPHLVTVARDDAVTDTVVWELTSTASAQHWLGGPLPDQHFFENHLDALLRLRAAARRGQLPVRAANAGLVELLADAELSIQLVYQHAARFRRLLGGYLSGQS
;
A
#
# COMPACT_ATOMS: atom_id res chain seq x y z
N MET A 1 35.98 4.35 -7.48
CA MET A 1 35.20 5.42 -8.14
C MET A 1 33.74 5.02 -8.06
N ILE A 2 32.97 5.58 -7.12
CA ILE A 2 31.57 5.21 -6.92
C ILE A 2 30.73 6.15 -7.78
N LEU A 3 30.18 5.63 -8.87
CA LEU A 3 29.18 6.35 -9.66
C LEU A 3 27.92 6.46 -8.79
N LYS A 4 27.57 7.70 -8.42
CA LYS A 4 26.30 8.03 -7.77
C LYS A 4 25.25 8.19 -8.88
N PRO A 5 24.31 7.27 -9.06
CA PRO A 5 23.08 7.60 -9.77
C PRO A 5 22.32 8.67 -8.96
N ALA A 6 21.75 9.66 -9.65
CA ALA A 6 20.81 10.59 -9.02
C ALA A 6 19.55 9.78 -8.64
N PRO A 7 19.08 9.85 -7.38
CA PRO A 7 17.91 9.08 -6.99
C PRO A 7 16.68 9.59 -7.73
N GLY A 8 15.94 8.69 -8.39
CA GLY A 8 14.54 8.96 -8.73
C GLY A 8 13.81 9.38 -7.45
N THR A 9 12.99 10.43 -7.51
CA THR A 9 12.30 10.96 -6.34
C THR A 9 11.27 9.94 -5.85
N THR A 10 11.64 9.16 -4.83
CA THR A 10 10.74 8.28 -4.08
C THR A 10 9.57 9.10 -3.54
N ARG A 11 8.34 8.69 -3.83
CA ARG A 11 7.15 9.37 -3.30
C ARG A 11 7.10 9.18 -1.78
N GLN A 12 6.96 10.28 -1.05
CA GLN A 12 6.83 10.26 0.41
C GLN A 12 5.41 10.68 0.80
N PHE A 13 4.80 9.92 1.72
CA PHE A 13 3.48 10.22 2.25
C PHE A 13 3.61 10.87 3.63
N PRO A 14 2.94 12.00 3.90
CA PRO A 14 3.00 12.64 5.20
C PRO A 14 2.21 11.82 6.23
N LEU A 15 2.84 11.47 7.36
CA LEU A 15 2.19 10.80 8.49
C LEU A 15 1.75 11.85 9.53
N VAL A 16 0.78 12.67 9.13
CA VAL A 16 0.26 13.80 9.92
C VAL A 16 -1.14 13.51 10.46
N TRP A 17 -1.48 14.17 11.57
CA TRP A 17 -2.81 14.04 12.16
C TRP A 17 -3.88 14.59 11.18
N PRO A 18 -4.90 13.80 10.79
CA PRO A 18 -6.03 14.31 10.02
C PRO A 18 -6.88 15.29 10.84
N PRO A 19 -7.59 16.24 10.20
CA PRO A 19 -8.56 17.11 10.87
C PRO A 19 -9.86 16.36 11.27
N TRP A 20 -9.90 15.05 11.09
CA TRP A 20 -11.02 14.16 11.38
C TRP A 20 -10.56 12.92 12.13
N GLN A 21 -11.47 12.28 12.84
CA GLN A 21 -11.19 11.05 13.57
C GLN A 21 -12.29 10.03 13.30
N PRO A 22 -11.95 8.81 12.83
CA PRO A 22 -12.97 7.77 12.72
C PRO A 22 -13.47 7.36 14.12
N PRO A 23 -14.72 6.91 14.25
CA PRO A 23 -15.23 6.29 15.47
C PRO A 23 -14.30 5.17 15.99
N GLY A 24 -14.32 4.94 17.31
CA GLY A 24 -13.50 3.91 17.97
C GLY A 24 -13.93 2.45 17.72
N ALA A 25 -14.68 2.19 16.66
CA ALA A 25 -15.23 0.88 16.29
C ALA A 25 -14.68 0.44 14.93
N ASP A 26 -14.78 -0.85 14.64
CA ASP A 26 -14.41 -1.39 13.32
C ASP A 26 -15.31 -0.81 12.22
N GLY A 27 -14.67 -0.39 11.14
CA GLY A 27 -15.39 0.16 10.00
C GLY A 27 -14.49 0.40 8.81
N LEU A 28 -14.94 1.32 7.97
CA LEU A 28 -14.19 1.80 6.81
C LEU A 28 -14.28 3.31 6.74
N ALA A 29 -13.23 3.93 6.21
CA ALA A 29 -13.25 5.31 5.75
C ALA A 29 -13.12 5.33 4.23
N ALA A 30 -13.87 6.20 3.55
CA ALA A 30 -13.83 6.30 2.10
C ALA A 30 -13.75 7.74 1.63
N ILE A 31 -13.05 7.95 0.52
CA ILE A 31 -13.09 9.18 -0.26
C ILE A 31 -14.10 8.99 -1.37
N VAL A 32 -15.08 9.87 -1.44
CA VAL A 32 -16.11 9.89 -2.47
C VAL A 32 -16.13 11.23 -3.20
N ALA A 33 -16.64 11.23 -4.44
CA ALA A 33 -16.88 12.45 -5.19
C ALA A 33 -17.91 13.35 -4.47
N PRO A 34 -17.81 14.69 -4.56
CA PRO A 34 -18.73 15.62 -3.87
C PRO A 34 -20.21 15.44 -4.22
N THR A 35 -20.48 14.95 -5.42
CA THR A 35 -21.84 14.71 -5.94
C THR A 35 -22.33 13.28 -5.71
N ALA A 36 -21.50 12.40 -5.14
CA ALA A 36 -21.87 11.02 -4.90
C ALA A 36 -22.89 10.91 -3.77
N SER A 37 -23.80 9.94 -3.88
CA SER A 37 -24.68 9.60 -2.76
C SER A 37 -23.86 8.97 -1.64
N ILE A 38 -24.03 9.51 -0.43
CA ILE A 38 -23.41 9.01 0.81
C ILE A 38 -24.42 8.35 1.75
N ALA A 39 -25.63 8.03 1.26
CA ALA A 39 -26.70 7.45 2.09
C ALA A 39 -26.35 6.06 2.68
N TRP A 40 -25.32 5.41 2.16
CA TRP A 40 -24.78 4.16 2.69
C TRP A 40 -23.80 4.35 3.85
N ALA A 41 -23.34 5.58 4.07
CA ALA A 41 -22.41 5.94 5.13
C ALA A 41 -23.17 6.47 6.34
N ASP A 42 -22.66 6.14 7.53
CA ASP A 42 -23.26 6.53 8.81
C ASP A 42 -22.76 7.90 9.27
N GLY A 43 -21.67 8.41 8.69
CA GLY A 43 -21.14 9.72 9.03
C GLY A 43 -20.27 10.34 7.94
N LEU A 44 -20.36 11.66 7.83
CA LEU A 44 -19.38 12.49 7.13
C LEU A 44 -18.28 12.87 8.13
N LEU A 45 -17.06 12.41 7.90
CA LEU A 45 -15.90 12.72 8.73
C LEU A 45 -15.31 14.10 8.40
N ALA A 46 -15.19 14.42 7.11
CA ALA A 46 -14.61 15.69 6.65
C ALA A 46 -15.00 16.06 5.21
N ARG A 47 -14.76 17.33 4.87
CA ARG A 47 -14.72 17.85 3.51
C ARG A 47 -13.31 18.39 3.25
N GLU A 48 -12.60 17.84 2.28
CA GLU A 48 -11.21 18.20 1.98
C GLU A 48 -11.07 18.38 0.46
N ASP A 49 -10.68 19.58 -0.02
CA ASP A 49 -10.31 19.84 -1.42
C ASP A 49 -11.21 19.16 -2.47
N GLU A 50 -12.52 19.45 -2.46
CA GLU A 50 -13.51 18.82 -3.37
C GLU A 50 -13.63 17.30 -3.20
N ARG A 51 -13.42 16.79 -1.98
CA ARG A 51 -13.61 15.39 -1.60
C ARG A 51 -14.42 15.31 -0.32
N LEU A 52 -15.25 14.27 -0.22
CA LEU A 52 -15.92 13.92 1.03
C LEU A 52 -15.23 12.70 1.63
N VAL A 53 -14.86 12.79 2.90
CA VAL A 53 -14.38 11.65 3.69
C VAL A 53 -15.55 11.15 4.51
N VAL A 54 -15.99 9.93 4.25
CA VAL A 54 -17.14 9.31 4.93
C VAL A 54 -16.72 8.08 5.71
N TRP A 55 -17.53 7.70 6.70
CA TRP A 55 -17.34 6.50 7.51
C TRP A 55 -18.59 5.62 7.52
N ALA A 56 -18.38 4.31 7.56
CA ALA A 56 -19.44 3.33 7.79
C ALA A 56 -18.91 2.17 8.65
N PRO A 57 -19.71 1.60 9.57
CA PRO A 57 -19.37 0.39 10.28
C PRO A 57 -19.40 -0.79 9.31
N THR A 58 -18.57 -1.78 9.57
CA THR A 58 -18.50 -2.99 8.74
C THR A 58 -19.03 -4.23 9.44
N GLY A 59 -19.22 -4.20 10.76
CA GLY A 59 -19.69 -5.35 11.52
C GLY A 59 -18.72 -6.54 11.48
N ALA A 60 -19.26 -7.76 11.44
CA ALA A 60 -18.48 -8.99 11.63
C ALA A 60 -17.59 -9.40 10.45
N GLU A 61 -17.83 -8.88 9.24
CA GLU A 61 -17.08 -9.24 8.03
C GLU A 61 -16.48 -8.00 7.34
N PRO A 62 -15.46 -7.37 7.94
CA PRO A 62 -14.94 -6.09 7.49
C PRO A 62 -14.53 -6.04 6.02
N GLU A 63 -13.76 -7.03 5.58
CA GLU A 63 -13.22 -7.08 4.23
C GLU A 63 -14.30 -7.31 3.18
N SER A 64 -15.21 -8.26 3.39
CA SER A 64 -16.31 -8.54 2.47
C SER A 64 -17.23 -7.33 2.30
N GLN A 65 -17.56 -6.65 3.39
CA GLN A 65 -18.42 -5.45 3.37
C GLN A 65 -17.73 -4.27 2.67
N ALA A 66 -16.43 -4.06 2.93
CA ALA A 66 -15.67 -3.00 2.26
C ALA A 66 -15.54 -3.28 0.75
N LEU A 67 -15.24 -4.53 0.35
CA LEU A 67 -15.16 -4.92 -1.06
C LEU A 67 -16.49 -4.74 -1.81
N ALA A 68 -17.63 -5.00 -1.16
CA ALA A 68 -18.95 -4.76 -1.73
C ALA A 68 -19.20 -3.25 -1.96
N ARG A 69 -18.89 -2.42 -0.96
CA ARG A 69 -19.09 -0.96 -1.01
C ARG A 69 -18.10 -0.23 -1.91
N LEU A 70 -16.93 -0.81 -2.17
CA LEU A 70 -15.94 -0.29 -3.13
C LEU A 70 -16.54 -0.09 -4.53
N ARG A 71 -17.60 -0.82 -4.87
CA ARG A 71 -18.32 -0.75 -6.15
C ARG A 71 -19.37 0.34 -6.23
N TYR A 72 -19.60 1.08 -5.14
CA TYR A 72 -20.62 2.11 -5.13
C TYR A 72 -20.24 3.31 -6.02
N PRO A 73 -21.18 3.85 -6.81
CA PRO A 73 -20.89 4.98 -7.69
C PRO A 73 -20.30 6.18 -6.93
N GLY A 74 -19.20 6.70 -7.45
CA GLY A 74 -18.52 7.88 -6.90
C GLY A 74 -17.55 7.59 -5.75
N VAL A 75 -17.42 6.34 -5.28
CA VAL A 75 -16.29 5.93 -4.42
C VAL A 75 -15.00 6.00 -5.23
N ARG A 76 -13.99 6.69 -4.70
CA ARG A 76 -12.68 6.87 -5.33
C ARG A 76 -11.58 6.06 -4.63
N ALA A 77 -11.67 5.93 -3.32
CA ALA A 77 -10.73 5.19 -2.50
C ALA A 77 -11.38 4.79 -1.18
N MET A 78 -10.93 3.68 -0.59
CA MET A 78 -11.42 3.19 0.69
C MET A 78 -10.29 2.60 1.50
N THR A 79 -10.37 2.72 2.82
CA THR A 79 -9.50 2.01 3.76
C THR A 79 -10.32 1.31 4.84
N LEU A 80 -9.87 0.13 5.24
CA LEU A 80 -10.33 -0.52 6.46
C LEU A 80 -9.83 0.27 7.68
N VAL A 81 -10.66 0.31 8.71
CA VAL A 81 -10.40 1.01 9.97
C VAL A 81 -10.65 0.04 11.12
N PRO A 82 -9.61 -0.70 11.57
CA PRO A 82 -9.70 -1.47 12.81
C PRO A 82 -10.06 -0.58 13.99
N ALA A 83 -10.80 -1.11 14.96
CA ALA A 83 -11.23 -0.39 16.14
C ALA A 83 -10.04 0.26 16.86
N ARG A 84 -10.23 1.53 17.26
CA ARG A 84 -9.21 2.34 17.98
C ARG A 84 -7.89 2.51 17.22
N SER A 85 -7.90 2.40 15.88
CA SER A 85 -6.74 2.74 15.05
C SER A 85 -6.27 4.17 15.26
N ASP A 86 -4.96 4.40 15.17
CA ASP A 86 -4.39 5.74 15.09
C ASP A 86 -4.86 6.43 13.79
N PRO A 87 -5.51 7.60 13.85
CA PRO A 87 -6.02 8.29 12.67
C PRO A 87 -4.95 8.60 11.62
N ARG A 88 -3.68 8.75 12.02
CA ARG A 88 -2.56 9.00 11.09
C ARG A 88 -2.35 7.82 10.14
N TRP A 89 -2.41 6.60 10.65
CA TRP A 89 -2.25 5.38 9.84
C TRP A 89 -3.47 5.14 8.95
N VAL A 90 -4.67 5.45 9.43
CA VAL A 90 -5.90 5.42 8.63
C VAL A 90 -5.82 6.41 7.47
N ARG A 91 -5.40 7.65 7.75
CA ARG A 91 -5.18 8.67 6.71
C ARG A 91 -4.14 8.22 5.69
N LEU A 92 -2.99 7.70 6.14
CA LEU A 92 -1.95 7.19 5.25
C LEU A 92 -2.50 6.14 4.29
N ALA A 93 -3.20 5.13 4.80
CA ALA A 93 -3.75 4.07 3.97
C ALA A 93 -4.76 4.63 2.96
N LEU A 94 -5.66 5.51 3.40
CA LEU A 94 -6.66 6.13 2.52
C LEU A 94 -6.04 6.98 1.40
N GLU A 95 -5.02 7.79 1.70
CA GLU A 95 -4.29 8.57 0.70
C GLU A 95 -3.50 7.67 -0.25
N TYR A 96 -2.95 6.57 0.26
CA TYR A 96 -2.28 5.57 -0.58
C TYR A 96 -3.28 4.88 -1.52
N ALA A 97 -4.51 4.59 -1.08
CA ALA A 97 -5.56 4.08 -1.96
C ALA A 97 -5.89 5.05 -3.11
N VAL A 98 -5.94 6.37 -2.84
CA VAL A 98 -6.10 7.39 -3.89
C VAL A 98 -4.93 7.35 -4.87
N HIS A 99 -3.70 7.25 -4.37
CA HIS A 99 -2.52 7.13 -5.22
C HIS A 99 -2.56 5.90 -6.13
N LEU A 100 -2.94 4.74 -5.57
CA LEU A 100 -3.08 3.50 -6.35
C LEU A 100 -4.17 3.64 -7.42
N ALA A 101 -5.32 4.22 -7.07
CA ALA A 101 -6.43 4.41 -8.02
C ALA A 101 -6.01 5.31 -9.19
N ALA A 102 -5.34 6.43 -8.91
CA ALA A 102 -4.84 7.34 -9.94
C ALA A 102 -3.81 6.67 -10.89
N GLY A 103 -2.98 5.76 -10.36
CA GLY A 103 -2.05 4.97 -11.17
C GLY A 103 -2.72 3.91 -12.06
N ARG A 104 -3.99 3.56 -11.81
CA ARG A 104 -4.78 2.59 -12.60
C ARG A 104 -5.72 3.25 -13.60
N GLU A 105 -6.11 4.49 -13.36
CA GLU A 105 -6.92 5.27 -14.31
C GLU A 105 -6.21 5.46 -15.66
N SER A 106 -4.87 5.50 -15.68
CA SER A 106 -4.08 5.51 -16.92
C SER A 106 -4.22 4.24 -17.75
N ASP A 107 -4.61 3.12 -17.13
CA ASP A 107 -4.64 1.79 -17.73
C ASP A 107 -6.07 1.33 -18.09
N ALA A 108 -7.03 2.28 -18.17
CA ALA A 108 -8.46 2.04 -18.41
C ALA A 108 -9.16 1.13 -17.37
N LEU A 109 -8.47 0.81 -16.27
CA LEU A 109 -9.00 0.09 -15.11
C LEU A 109 -9.33 1.10 -14.00
N SER A 110 -10.28 1.99 -14.26
CA SER A 110 -10.77 2.90 -13.23
C SER A 110 -11.57 2.12 -12.18
N SER A 111 -10.88 1.59 -11.18
CA SER A 111 -11.49 0.99 -9.99
C SER A 111 -10.90 1.63 -8.75
N ALA A 112 -11.76 2.12 -7.86
CA ALA A 112 -11.37 2.51 -6.51
C ALA A 112 -10.54 1.40 -5.84
N CYS A 113 -9.57 1.78 -5.03
CA CYS A 113 -8.72 0.84 -4.31
C CYS A 113 -9.18 0.71 -2.86
N LEU A 114 -9.08 -0.51 -2.31
CA LEU A 114 -9.31 -0.79 -0.90
C LEU A 114 -7.97 -1.10 -0.22
N THR A 115 -7.61 -0.30 0.77
CA THR A 115 -6.37 -0.48 1.53
C THR A 115 -6.59 -0.73 3.02
N SER A 116 -5.52 -1.05 3.73
CA SER A 116 -5.46 -1.10 5.18
C SER A 116 -4.04 -0.83 5.65
N TRP A 117 -3.88 -0.15 6.79
CA TRP A 117 -2.57 0.03 7.40
C TRP A 117 -2.07 -1.24 8.11
N SER A 118 -2.99 -2.10 8.55
CA SER A 118 -2.70 -3.41 9.15
C SER A 118 -3.03 -4.55 8.17
N PRO A 119 -2.40 -5.74 8.31
CA PRO A 119 -2.67 -6.85 7.40
C PRO A 119 -4.13 -7.30 7.49
N PRO A 120 -4.92 -7.20 6.41
CA PRO A 120 -6.32 -7.62 6.43
C PRO A 120 -6.45 -9.14 6.30
N VAL A 121 -7.61 -9.67 6.69
CA VAL A 121 -8.02 -11.03 6.32
C VAL A 121 -8.24 -11.09 4.82
N THR A 122 -8.07 -12.26 4.21
CA THR A 122 -8.24 -12.42 2.75
C THR A 122 -9.43 -13.33 2.47
N PRO A 123 -10.60 -12.77 2.10
CA PRO A 123 -11.74 -13.55 1.64
C PRO A 123 -11.41 -14.38 0.39
N SER A 124 -12.23 -15.39 0.09
CA SER A 124 -12.04 -16.22 -1.10
C SER A 124 -12.06 -15.38 -2.39
N GLY A 125 -11.15 -15.68 -3.33
CA GLY A 125 -11.03 -14.97 -4.62
C GLY A 125 -10.34 -13.60 -4.54
N VAL A 126 -9.90 -13.20 -3.36
CA VAL A 126 -9.18 -11.94 -3.09
C VAL A 126 -7.75 -12.26 -2.70
N VAL A 127 -6.85 -11.30 -2.89
CA VAL A 127 -5.47 -11.33 -2.42
C VAL A 127 -5.16 -10.02 -1.68
N ARG A 128 -4.16 -10.06 -0.80
CA ARG A 128 -3.62 -8.86 -0.16
C ARG A 128 -2.22 -8.55 -0.69
N ILE A 129 -1.98 -7.32 -1.11
CA ILE A 129 -0.70 -6.89 -1.69
C ILE A 129 -0.02 -5.93 -0.68
N PRO A 130 1.18 -6.26 -0.17
CA PRO A 130 1.89 -5.42 0.80
C PRO A 130 2.73 -4.36 0.10
N HIS A 131 2.14 -3.21 -0.18
CA HIS A 131 2.85 -2.09 -0.80
C HIS A 131 3.88 -1.49 0.15
N LEU A 132 5.11 -1.33 -0.33
CA LEU A 132 6.21 -0.72 0.41
C LEU A 132 6.14 0.80 0.25
N VAL A 133 5.85 1.51 1.33
CA VAL A 133 5.56 2.95 1.30
C VAL A 133 6.58 3.70 2.13
N THR A 134 7.08 4.82 1.60
CA THR A 134 7.93 5.74 2.35
C THR A 134 7.05 6.80 3.01
N VAL A 135 7.22 6.98 4.31
CA VAL A 135 6.47 7.95 5.11
C VAL A 135 7.41 9.00 5.69
N ALA A 136 6.94 10.25 5.68
CA ALA A 136 7.61 11.37 6.30
C ALA A 136 6.84 11.78 7.56
N ARG A 137 7.55 11.90 8.68
CA ARG A 137 7.00 12.38 9.94
C ARG A 137 8.02 13.30 10.58
N ASP A 138 7.63 14.55 10.80
CA ASP A 138 8.51 15.59 11.33
C ASP A 138 9.76 15.69 10.43
N ASP A 139 10.94 15.44 10.98
CA ASP A 139 12.24 15.40 10.32
C ASP A 139 12.72 13.97 9.96
N ALA A 140 11.91 12.94 10.27
CA ALA A 140 12.24 11.54 10.02
C ALA A 140 11.54 10.98 8.76
N VAL A 141 12.28 10.18 7.99
CA VAL A 141 11.75 9.42 6.84
C VAL A 141 11.94 7.93 7.07
N THR A 142 10.83 7.21 7.22
CA THR A 142 10.80 5.77 7.45
C THR A 142 10.05 5.05 6.33
N ASP A 143 10.17 3.73 6.28
CA ASP A 143 9.48 2.89 5.32
C ASP A 143 8.53 1.94 6.08
N THR A 144 7.34 1.71 5.52
CA THR A 144 6.25 0.92 6.14
C THR A 144 5.48 0.14 5.08
N VAL A 145 4.49 -0.64 5.50
CA VAL A 145 3.61 -1.40 4.59
C VAL A 145 2.20 -0.81 4.63
N VAL A 146 1.62 -0.60 3.45
CA VAL A 146 0.17 -0.43 3.27
C VAL A 146 -0.34 -1.63 2.49
N TRP A 147 -1.36 -2.29 3.02
CA TRP A 147 -1.97 -3.44 2.39
C TRP A 147 -3.05 -3.00 1.44
N GLU A 148 -3.12 -3.59 0.27
CA GLU A 148 -4.25 -3.47 -0.65
C GLU A 148 -5.00 -4.80 -0.71
N LEU A 149 -6.33 -4.77 -0.63
CA LEU A 149 -7.17 -5.92 -0.98
C LEU A 149 -7.71 -5.76 -2.40
N THR A 150 -7.51 -6.78 -3.22
CA THR A 150 -7.99 -6.78 -4.61
C THR A 150 -8.28 -8.20 -5.09
N SER A 151 -9.01 -8.34 -6.19
CA SER A 151 -9.26 -9.66 -6.76
C SER A 151 -7.97 -10.29 -7.29
N THR A 152 -7.85 -11.61 -7.24
CA THR A 152 -6.70 -12.32 -7.82
C THR A 152 -6.50 -11.96 -9.29
N ALA A 153 -7.60 -11.84 -10.05
CA ALA A 153 -7.56 -11.50 -11.47
C ALA A 153 -7.03 -10.07 -11.70
N SER A 154 -7.48 -9.10 -10.90
CA SER A 154 -6.99 -7.71 -10.96
C SER A 154 -5.50 -7.63 -10.61
N ALA A 155 -5.07 -8.36 -9.58
CA ALA A 155 -3.68 -8.40 -9.16
C ALA A 155 -2.76 -9.03 -10.22
N GLN A 156 -3.20 -10.13 -10.85
CA GLN A 156 -2.47 -10.77 -11.94
C GLN A 156 -2.38 -9.88 -13.17
N HIS A 157 -3.47 -9.20 -13.52
CA HIS A 157 -3.49 -8.24 -14.62
C HIS A 157 -2.53 -7.08 -14.36
N TRP A 158 -2.60 -6.46 -13.18
CA TRP A 158 -1.68 -5.40 -12.76
C TRP A 158 -0.21 -5.83 -12.79
N LEU A 159 0.07 -7.07 -12.39
CA LEU A 159 1.43 -7.62 -12.41
C LEU A 159 1.90 -7.98 -13.84
N GLY A 160 0.98 -8.23 -14.77
CA GLY A 160 1.26 -8.76 -16.10
C GLY A 160 1.55 -10.27 -16.11
N GLY A 161 1.12 -11.01 -15.09
CA GLY A 161 1.44 -12.43 -14.93
C GLY A 161 0.91 -13.07 -13.63
N PRO A 162 1.27 -14.33 -13.36
CA PRO A 162 0.86 -15.01 -12.13
C PRO A 162 1.48 -14.33 -10.90
N LEU A 163 0.72 -14.29 -9.81
CA LEU A 163 1.24 -13.84 -8.52
C LEU A 163 2.32 -14.82 -8.02
N PRO A 164 3.43 -14.32 -7.46
CA PRO A 164 4.42 -15.18 -6.83
C PRO A 164 3.89 -15.71 -5.49
N ASP A 165 4.68 -16.55 -4.81
CA ASP A 165 4.36 -16.99 -3.43
C ASP A 165 4.29 -15.79 -2.48
N GLN A 166 3.07 -15.35 -2.21
CA GLN A 166 2.80 -14.21 -1.36
C GLN A 166 3.25 -14.47 0.07
N HIS A 167 3.07 -15.68 0.59
CA HIS A 167 3.44 -16.04 1.96
C HIS A 167 4.95 -15.89 2.18
N PHE A 168 5.77 -16.31 1.22
CA PHE A 168 7.21 -16.09 1.27
C PHE A 168 7.55 -14.60 1.41
N PHE A 169 6.95 -13.72 0.60
CA PHE A 169 7.28 -12.29 0.62
C PHE A 169 6.73 -11.58 1.85
N GLU A 170 5.54 -11.95 2.31
CA GLU A 170 4.97 -11.43 3.56
C GLU A 170 5.87 -11.72 4.77
N ASN A 171 6.45 -12.92 4.84
CA ASN A 171 7.41 -13.29 5.89
C ASN A 171 8.74 -12.54 5.82
N HIS A 172 9.02 -11.82 4.71
CA HIS A 172 10.26 -11.08 4.50
C HIS A 172 10.05 -9.56 4.36
N LEU A 173 8.88 -9.02 4.72
CA LEU A 173 8.57 -7.59 4.59
C LEU A 173 9.59 -6.71 5.30
N ASP A 174 10.00 -7.06 6.52
CA ASP A 174 11.01 -6.29 7.25
C ASP A 174 12.35 -6.20 6.52
N ALA A 175 12.76 -7.28 5.85
CA ALA A 175 13.98 -7.29 5.05
C ALA A 175 13.82 -6.42 3.79
N LEU A 176 12.65 -6.44 3.16
CA LEU A 176 12.33 -5.57 2.03
C LEU A 176 12.29 -4.09 2.42
N LEU A 177 11.71 -3.74 3.57
CA LEU A 177 11.72 -2.37 4.09
C LEU A 177 13.14 -1.88 4.38
N ARG A 178 13.99 -2.72 5.00
CA ARG A 178 15.41 -2.41 5.20
C ARG A 178 16.15 -2.20 3.88
N LEU A 179 15.89 -3.04 2.88
CA LEU A 179 16.46 -2.88 1.54
C LEU A 179 16.00 -1.59 0.87
N ARG A 180 14.72 -1.22 1.01
CA ARG A 180 14.16 0.04 0.48
C ARG A 180 14.83 1.24 1.13
N ALA A 181 14.96 1.24 2.46
CA ALA A 181 15.65 2.30 3.20
C ALA A 181 17.12 2.41 2.79
N ALA A 182 17.81 1.28 2.60
CA ALA A 182 19.20 1.23 2.14
C ALA A 182 19.35 1.77 0.71
N ALA A 183 18.45 1.37 -0.20
CA ALA A 183 18.43 1.86 -1.58
C ALA A 183 18.26 3.38 -1.63
N ARG A 184 17.28 3.92 -0.88
CA ARG A 184 17.00 5.36 -0.80
C ARG A 184 18.20 6.17 -0.28
N ARG A 185 19.02 5.60 0.59
CA ARG A 185 20.26 6.23 1.09
C ARG A 185 21.49 5.99 0.21
N GLY A 186 21.37 5.23 -0.88
CA GLY A 186 22.51 4.81 -1.71
C GLY A 186 23.47 3.86 -0.99
N GLN A 187 22.97 3.11 0.00
CA GLN A 187 23.73 2.26 0.92
C GLN A 187 23.31 0.79 0.79
N LEU A 188 23.06 0.33 -0.45
CA LEU A 188 22.69 -1.08 -0.68
C LEU A 188 23.79 -2.02 -0.15
N PRO A 189 23.41 -3.10 0.58
CA PRO A 189 24.37 -4.12 0.99
C PRO A 189 25.10 -4.71 -0.21
N VAL A 190 26.38 -5.07 -0.06
CA VAL A 190 27.22 -5.64 -1.15
C VAL A 190 26.53 -6.82 -1.84
N ARG A 191 25.87 -7.69 -1.07
CA ARG A 191 25.10 -8.81 -1.63
C ARG A 191 23.97 -8.34 -2.56
N ALA A 192 23.25 -7.28 -2.19
CA ALA A 192 22.18 -6.72 -3.00
C ALA A 192 22.73 -6.03 -4.26
N ALA A 193 23.86 -5.31 -4.12
CA ALA A 193 24.57 -4.74 -5.27
C ALA A 193 25.03 -5.85 -6.25
N ASN A 194 25.67 -6.91 -5.73
CA ASN A 194 26.09 -8.06 -6.53
C ASN A 194 24.92 -8.85 -7.15
N ALA A 195 23.72 -8.75 -6.57
CA ALA A 195 22.51 -9.32 -7.14
C ALA A 195 21.90 -8.46 -8.27
N GLY A 196 22.57 -7.38 -8.68
CA GLY A 196 22.15 -6.48 -9.75
C GLY A 196 21.03 -5.53 -9.34
N LEU A 197 20.91 -5.21 -8.04
CA LEU A 197 19.84 -4.33 -7.55
C LEU A 197 20.13 -2.86 -7.86
N VAL A 198 21.40 -2.47 -8.04
CA VAL A 198 21.77 -1.09 -8.40
C VAL A 198 21.24 -0.76 -9.79
N GLU A 199 21.45 -1.65 -10.75
CA GLU A 199 20.97 -1.49 -12.13
C GLU A 199 19.45 -1.56 -12.19
N LEU A 200 18.84 -2.44 -11.39
CA LEU A 200 17.39 -2.59 -11.34
C LEU A 200 16.68 -1.34 -10.78
N LEU A 201 17.34 -0.61 -9.88
CA LEU A 201 16.81 0.60 -9.24
C LEU A 201 17.33 1.89 -9.87
N ALA A 202 18.02 1.84 -11.01
CA ALA A 202 18.65 3.00 -11.61
C ALA A 202 17.66 4.17 -11.79
N ASP A 203 16.45 3.87 -12.24
CA ASP A 203 15.37 4.84 -12.47
C ASP A 203 14.10 4.55 -11.65
N ALA A 204 14.15 3.59 -10.72
CA ALA A 204 12.98 3.08 -10.02
C ALA A 204 13.20 2.96 -8.51
N GLU A 205 12.14 3.17 -7.74
CA GLU A 205 12.12 2.84 -6.32
C GLU A 205 11.87 1.34 -6.08
N LEU A 206 12.33 0.82 -4.93
CA LEU A 206 12.04 -0.56 -4.54
C LEU A 206 10.57 -0.68 -4.10
N SER A 207 9.68 -0.99 -5.04
CA SER A 207 8.25 -1.23 -4.82
C SER A 207 7.92 -2.72 -4.73
N ILE A 208 6.74 -3.06 -4.19
CA ILE A 208 6.29 -4.47 -4.17
C ILE A 208 6.05 -5.01 -5.59
N GLN A 209 5.64 -4.15 -6.53
CA GLN A 209 5.49 -4.51 -7.93
C GLN A 209 6.80 -5.00 -8.53
N LEU A 210 7.89 -4.24 -8.33
CA LEU A 210 9.22 -4.59 -8.78
C LEU A 210 9.68 -5.91 -8.15
N VAL A 211 9.42 -6.09 -6.84
CA VAL A 211 9.73 -7.33 -6.12
C VAL A 211 9.01 -8.52 -6.76
N TYR A 212 7.73 -8.39 -7.09
CA TYR A 212 6.94 -9.46 -7.71
C TYR A 212 7.35 -9.73 -9.16
N GLN A 213 7.60 -8.69 -9.97
CA GLN A 213 8.10 -8.83 -11.34
C GLN A 213 9.47 -9.53 -11.39
N HIS A 214 10.27 -9.38 -10.35
CA HIS A 214 11.59 -10.02 -10.22
C HIS A 214 11.64 -11.05 -9.07
N ALA A 215 10.53 -11.76 -8.82
CA ALA A 215 10.38 -12.63 -7.65
C ALA A 215 11.50 -13.65 -7.45
N ALA A 216 11.99 -14.28 -8.52
CA ALA A 216 13.10 -15.25 -8.44
C ALA A 216 14.43 -14.61 -7.98
N ARG A 217 14.67 -13.35 -8.36
CA ARG A 217 15.86 -12.59 -7.91
C ARG A 217 15.73 -12.25 -6.43
N PHE A 218 14.58 -11.71 -6.01
CA PHE A 218 14.36 -11.36 -4.60
C PHE A 218 14.32 -12.59 -3.69
N ARG A 219 13.79 -13.74 -4.13
CA ARG A 219 13.88 -14.99 -3.37
C ARG A 219 15.32 -15.39 -3.06
N ARG A 220 16.23 -15.31 -4.03
CA ARG A 220 17.67 -15.62 -3.81
C ARG A 220 18.36 -14.59 -2.91
N LEU A 221 17.96 -13.32 -3.03
CA LEU A 221 18.48 -12.25 -2.18
C LEU A 221 18.05 -12.47 -0.72
N LEU A 222 16.76 -12.68 -0.48
CA LEU A 222 16.14 -12.83 0.84
C LEU A 222 16.45 -14.19 1.48
N GLY A 223 16.45 -15.27 0.70
CA GLY A 223 16.67 -16.63 1.22
C GLY A 223 18.04 -16.85 1.87
N GLY A 224 19.07 -16.08 1.51
CA GLY A 224 20.35 -16.15 2.20
C GLY A 224 20.58 -15.08 3.27
N TYR A 225 19.59 -14.25 3.62
CA TYR A 225 19.63 -13.48 4.87
C TYR A 225 19.45 -14.38 6.10
N LEU A 226 18.74 -15.50 5.95
CA LEU A 226 18.53 -16.48 7.03
C LEU A 226 19.77 -17.33 7.33
N SER A 227 20.69 -17.48 6.38
CA SER A 227 21.91 -18.30 6.54
C SER A 227 23.12 -17.53 7.07
N GLY A 228 23.02 -16.21 7.27
CA GLY A 228 24.14 -15.33 7.69
C GLY A 228 23.95 -14.69 9.06
N GLN A 229 22.95 -15.12 9.83
CA GLN A 229 22.72 -14.69 11.23
C GLN A 229 22.91 -15.83 12.24
N SER A 230 23.49 -16.95 11.80
CA SER A 230 23.93 -18.07 12.64
C SER A 230 25.44 -18.07 12.80
#